data_AF-A0A815NQ55-F1
#
_entry.id   AF-A0A815NQ55-F1
#
_cell.length_a   1.000
_cell.length_b   1.000
_cell.length_c   1.000
_cell.angle_alpha   90.00
_cell.angle_beta   90.00
_cell.angle_gamma   90.00
#
_symmetry.space_group_name_H-M   'P 1'
#
loop_
_entity.id
_entity.type
_entity.pdbx_description
1 polymer ?
#
loop_
_entity_poly.entity_id
_entity_poly.type
_entity_poly.pdbx_seq_one_letter_code
_entity_poly.pdbx_strand_id
1 'polypeptide(L)'
;MTYIALLVTNNQPPPETLRIWLYSSQTCESMFRIARSMSGPFSSVVNFSVTEFLRRAEKLSVLQTIKSEAESNPDFPFHFPRHHKQAKLQNFTSTARISNSLYTKEIERIVQHAFADACELVASLSINILNKVGNSITIDEVSVIVKNQWFKPNRVFRFRLGI
;
A
#
# COMPACT_ATOMS: atom_id res chain seq x y z
N MET A 1 -7.46 -28.37 -2.43
CA MET A 1 -6.93 -29.74 -2.25
C MET A 1 -8.04 -30.78 -2.10
N THR A 2 -9.03 -30.59 -1.23
CA THR A 2 -10.18 -31.52 -1.09
C THR A 2 -10.97 -31.77 -2.38
N TYR A 3 -11.23 -30.73 -3.17
CA TYR A 3 -11.89 -30.88 -4.48
C TYR A 3 -11.08 -31.72 -5.48
N ILE A 4 -9.76 -31.55 -5.51
CA ILE A 4 -8.87 -32.33 -6.38
C ILE A 4 -8.77 -33.77 -5.89
N ALA A 5 -8.70 -33.98 -4.58
CA ALA A 5 -8.76 -35.32 -3.99
C ALA A 5 -10.08 -36.04 -4.33
N LEU A 6 -11.21 -35.32 -4.37
CA LEU A 6 -12.50 -35.84 -4.82
C LEU A 6 -12.51 -36.17 -6.33
N LEU A 7 -11.86 -35.38 -7.17
CA LEU A 7 -11.76 -35.66 -8.62
C LEU A 7 -10.82 -36.84 -8.93
N VAL A 8 -9.72 -36.97 -8.18
CA VAL A 8 -8.78 -38.09 -8.27
C VAL A 8 -9.44 -39.40 -7.81
N THR A 9 -10.21 -39.36 -6.72
CA THR A 9 -10.97 -40.54 -6.25
C THR A 9 -12.07 -40.97 -7.22
N ASN A 10 -12.56 -40.06 -8.06
CA ASN A 10 -13.54 -40.34 -9.12
C ASN A 10 -12.89 -40.71 -10.48
N ASN A 11 -11.57 -40.93 -10.55
CA ASN A 11 -10.82 -41.29 -11.77
C ASN A 11 -11.03 -40.34 -12.96
N GLN A 12 -11.43 -39.09 -12.72
CA GLN A 12 -11.56 -38.06 -13.76
C GLN A 12 -10.84 -36.77 -13.37
N PRO A 13 -9.51 -36.81 -13.13
CA PRO A 13 -8.76 -35.59 -12.96
C PRO A 13 -8.71 -34.82 -14.29
N PRO A 14 -9.14 -33.55 -14.33
CA PRO A 14 -8.88 -32.69 -15.48
C PRO A 14 -7.36 -32.63 -15.74
N PRO A 15 -6.90 -32.50 -16.99
CA PRO A 15 -5.46 -32.44 -17.30
C PRO A 15 -4.72 -31.35 -16.51
N GLU A 16 -5.43 -30.29 -16.13
CA GLU A 16 -4.87 -29.18 -15.34
C GLU A 16 -4.56 -29.54 -13.89
N THR A 17 -5.15 -30.61 -13.34
CA THR A 17 -4.77 -31.10 -12.01
C THR A 17 -3.36 -31.67 -11.93
N LEU A 18 -2.74 -32.01 -13.08
CA LEU A 18 -1.34 -32.45 -13.14
C LEU A 18 -0.34 -31.29 -12.94
N ARG A 19 -0.78 -30.04 -13.06
CA ARG A 19 0.05 -28.85 -12.86
C ARG A 19 0.11 -28.51 -11.37
N ILE A 20 0.78 -29.36 -10.59
CA ILE A 20 0.84 -29.29 -9.12
C ILE A 20 1.30 -27.91 -8.61
N TRP A 21 2.17 -27.21 -9.36
CA TRP A 21 2.64 -25.86 -9.05
C TRP A 21 1.53 -24.80 -9.00
N LEU A 22 0.43 -24.99 -9.75
CA LEU A 22 -0.74 -24.11 -9.70
C LEU A 22 -1.46 -24.19 -8.35
N TYR A 23 -1.29 -25.29 -7.62
CA TYR A 23 -1.89 -25.52 -6.31
C TYR A 23 -0.92 -25.30 -5.15
N SER A 24 0.21 -24.63 -5.41
CA SER A 24 1.11 -24.19 -4.35
C SER A 24 0.41 -23.20 -3.40
N SER A 25 0.86 -23.18 -2.14
CA SER A 25 0.36 -22.25 -1.14
C SER A 25 0.57 -20.79 -1.57
N GLN A 26 1.67 -20.50 -2.29
CA GLN A 26 1.98 -19.16 -2.78
C GLN A 26 0.96 -18.66 -3.81
N THR A 27 0.55 -19.49 -4.78
CA THR A 27 -0.47 -19.09 -5.77
C THR A 27 -1.81 -18.84 -5.11
N CYS A 28 -2.17 -19.69 -4.13
CA CYS A 28 -3.40 -19.52 -3.35
C CYS A 28 -3.36 -18.21 -2.54
N GLU A 29 -2.29 -17.94 -1.81
CA GLU A 29 -2.10 -16.71 -1.04
C GLU A 29 -2.18 -15.47 -1.93
N SER A 30 -1.53 -15.51 -3.09
CA SER A 30 -1.58 -14.43 -4.08
C SER A 30 -3.02 -14.12 -4.51
N MET A 31 -3.81 -15.16 -4.79
CA MET A 31 -5.23 -15.02 -5.13
C MET A 31 -6.03 -14.39 -3.98
N PHE A 32 -5.82 -14.83 -2.74
CA PHE A 32 -6.48 -14.24 -1.56
C PHE A 32 -6.11 -12.77 -1.37
N ARG A 33 -4.84 -12.41 -1.58
CA ARG A 33 -4.35 -11.03 -1.48
C ARG A 33 -5.00 -10.12 -2.52
N ILE A 34 -5.11 -10.59 -3.76
CA ILE A 34 -5.78 -9.86 -4.84
C ILE A 34 -7.29 -9.71 -4.53
N ALA A 35 -7.95 -10.80 -4.13
CA ALA A 35 -9.36 -10.74 -3.76
C ALA A 35 -9.61 -9.73 -2.62
N ARG A 36 -8.71 -9.65 -1.63
CA ARG A 36 -8.77 -8.65 -0.56
C ARG A 36 -8.56 -7.22 -1.05
N SER A 37 -7.65 -6.99 -2.00
CA SER A 37 -7.41 -5.65 -2.56
C SER A 37 -8.54 -5.17 -3.48
N MET A 38 -9.46 -6.06 -3.87
CA MET A 38 -10.67 -5.70 -4.62
C MET A 38 -11.79 -5.14 -3.72
N SER A 39 -11.57 -5.00 -2.41
CA SER A 39 -12.48 -4.28 -1.52
C SER A 39 -12.60 -2.80 -1.95
N GLY A 40 -13.79 -2.22 -1.80
CA GLY A 40 -14.05 -0.84 -2.23
C GLY A 40 -13.18 0.20 -1.51
N PRO A 41 -13.05 1.42 -2.06
CA PRO A 41 -12.11 2.46 -1.57
C PRO A 41 -12.29 2.87 -0.10
N PHE A 42 -13.45 2.59 0.51
CA PHE A 42 -13.73 2.86 1.92
C PHE A 42 -13.93 1.60 2.76
N SER A 43 -13.67 0.42 2.20
CA SER A 43 -13.86 -0.85 2.86
C SER A 43 -12.51 -1.38 3.36
N SER A 44 -12.28 -1.25 4.67
CA SER A 44 -11.25 -1.98 5.39
C SER A 44 -11.68 -3.43 5.69
N VAL A 45 -12.73 -3.93 5.02
CA VAL A 45 -13.21 -5.29 5.22
C VAL A 45 -12.21 -6.24 4.57
N VAL A 46 -11.42 -6.79 5.48
CA VAL A 46 -10.29 -7.69 5.25
C VAL A 46 -10.73 -9.15 5.19
N ASN A 47 -11.88 -9.45 5.79
CA ASN A 47 -12.47 -10.78 5.88
C ASN A 47 -13.67 -10.85 4.94
N PHE A 48 -13.76 -11.93 4.17
CA PHE A 48 -14.88 -12.19 3.28
C PHE A 48 -15.32 -13.64 3.45
N SER A 49 -16.62 -13.87 3.32
CA SER A 49 -17.20 -15.21 3.25
C SER A 49 -16.71 -15.94 2.00
N VAL A 50 -16.85 -17.27 1.97
CA VAL A 50 -16.52 -18.07 0.78
C VAL A 50 -17.31 -17.60 -0.44
N THR A 51 -18.59 -17.25 -0.28
CA THR A 51 -19.44 -16.74 -1.36
C THR A 51 -18.91 -15.43 -1.92
N GLU A 52 -18.47 -14.51 -1.06
CA GLU A 52 -17.86 -13.25 -1.48
C GLU A 52 -16.51 -13.46 -2.16
N PHE A 53 -15.70 -14.43 -1.69
CA PHE A 53 -14.46 -14.82 -2.36
C PHE A 53 -14.74 -15.31 -3.78
N LEU A 54 -15.70 -16.21 -3.97
CA LEU A 54 -16.06 -16.75 -5.28
C LEU A 54 -16.53 -15.65 -6.24
N ARG A 55 -17.37 -14.72 -5.77
CA ARG A 55 -17.81 -13.58 -6.57
C ARG A 55 -16.63 -12.67 -7.00
N ARG A 56 -15.66 -12.47 -6.10
CA ARG A 56 -14.44 -11.70 -6.39
C ARG A 56 -13.52 -12.44 -7.37
N ALA A 57 -13.41 -13.76 -7.24
CA ALA A 57 -12.63 -14.60 -8.14
C ALA A 57 -13.21 -14.60 -9.56
N GLU A 58 -14.54 -14.67 -9.70
CA GLU A 58 -15.22 -14.53 -10.99
C GLU A 58 -14.92 -13.17 -11.63
N LYS A 59 -15.06 -12.08 -10.86
CA LYS A 59 -14.71 -10.74 -11.33
C LYS A 59 -13.23 -10.64 -11.75
N LEU A 60 -12.32 -11.29 -11.02
CA LEU A 60 -10.91 -11.32 -11.37
C LEU A 60 -10.67 -12.11 -12.68
N SER A 61 -11.39 -13.21 -12.89
CA SER A 61 -11.33 -13.98 -14.14
C SER A 61 -11.69 -13.12 -15.34
N VAL A 62 -12.81 -12.37 -15.25
CA VAL A 62 -13.23 -11.45 -16.32
C VAL A 62 -12.18 -10.37 -16.56
N LEU A 63 -11.61 -9.79 -15.51
CA LEU A 63 -10.54 -8.78 -15.64
C LEU A 63 -9.29 -9.35 -16.34
N GLN A 64 -8.93 -10.60 -16.05
CA GLN A 64 -7.81 -11.27 -16.73
C GLN A 64 -8.13 -11.52 -18.20
N THR A 65 -9.34 -11.99 -18.54
CA THR A 65 -9.77 -12.16 -19.92
C THR A 65 -9.65 -10.86 -20.71
N ILE A 66 -10.23 -9.77 -20.19
CA ILE A 66 -10.18 -8.44 -20.82
C ILE A 66 -8.72 -7.99 -20.99
N LYS A 67 -7.88 -8.21 -19.98
CA LYS A 67 -6.47 -7.83 -20.03
C LYS A 67 -5.70 -8.63 -21.08
N SER A 68 -5.90 -9.95 -21.13
CA SER A 68 -5.25 -10.82 -22.11
C SER A 68 -5.71 -10.51 -23.54
N GLU A 69 -6.99 -10.22 -23.74
CA GLU A 69 -7.52 -9.77 -25.03
C GLU A 69 -6.87 -8.46 -25.47
N ALA A 70 -6.80 -7.47 -24.57
CA ALA A 70 -6.16 -6.19 -24.83
C ALA A 70 -4.64 -6.30 -25.14
N GLU A 71 -3.94 -7.28 -24.55
CA GLU A 71 -2.52 -7.53 -24.85
C GLU A 71 -2.32 -8.27 -26.17
N SER A 72 -3.26 -9.12 -26.57
CA SER A 72 -3.18 -9.91 -27.81
C SER A 72 -3.64 -9.15 -29.06
N ASN A 73 -4.58 -8.20 -28.91
CA ASN A 73 -5.18 -7.47 -30.01
C ASN A 73 -4.96 -5.95 -29.83
N PRO A 74 -4.10 -5.31 -30.66
CA PRO A 74 -3.83 -3.88 -30.55
C PRO A 74 -5.03 -2.99 -30.88
N ASP A 75 -6.04 -3.52 -31.61
CA ASP A 75 -7.26 -2.81 -31.96
C ASP A 75 -8.36 -2.96 -30.91
N PHE A 76 -8.06 -3.59 -29.76
CA PHE A 76 -9.05 -3.79 -28.71
C PHE A 76 -9.44 -2.45 -28.06
N PRO A 77 -10.74 -2.10 -28.00
CA PRO A 77 -11.18 -0.75 -27.63
C PRO A 77 -10.99 -0.42 -26.15
N PHE A 78 -10.74 -1.42 -25.31
CA PHE A 78 -10.69 -1.24 -23.86
C PHE A 78 -9.26 -1.33 -23.30
N HIS A 79 -8.79 -0.21 -22.75
CA HIS A 79 -7.46 -0.12 -22.14
C HIS A 79 -7.60 0.27 -20.66
N PHE A 80 -7.03 -0.54 -19.77
CA PHE A 80 -6.95 -0.18 -18.36
C PHE A 80 -6.05 1.04 -18.16
N PRO A 81 -6.47 2.07 -17.40
CA PRO A 81 -5.61 3.18 -17.04
C PRO A 81 -4.33 2.66 -16.37
N ARG A 82 -3.19 2.82 -17.05
CA ARG A 82 -1.89 2.52 -16.47
C ARG A 82 -1.50 3.72 -15.63
N HIS A 83 -1.52 3.57 -14.32
CA HIS A 83 -0.98 4.60 -13.44
C HIS A 83 0.51 4.76 -13.79
N HIS A 84 0.91 5.92 -14.31
CA HIS A 84 2.30 6.24 -14.66
C HIS A 84 3.16 6.38 -13.38
N LYS A 85 3.25 5.35 -12.53
CA LYS A 85 4.36 5.23 -11.59
C LYS A 85 5.59 4.95 -12.45
N GLN A 86 6.35 6.02 -12.64
CA GLN A 86 7.46 6.18 -13.56
C GLN A 86 8.28 4.91 -13.76
N ALA A 87 8.40 4.49 -15.02
CA ALA A 87 9.43 3.59 -15.50
C ALA A 87 10.83 4.27 -15.47
N LYS A 88 11.20 4.87 -14.33
CA LYS A 88 12.56 5.40 -14.06
C LYS A 88 13.43 4.35 -13.38
N LEU A 89 13.27 3.07 -13.72
CA LEU A 89 14.11 1.99 -13.20
C LEU A 89 14.72 1.11 -14.29
N GLN A 90 14.82 1.60 -15.52
CA GLN A 90 15.67 1.01 -16.54
C GLN A 90 16.81 1.99 -16.80
N ASN A 91 17.90 1.83 -16.03
CA ASN A 91 19.27 2.29 -16.31
C ASN A 91 20.24 2.11 -15.11
N PHE A 92 19.83 1.51 -14.00
CA PHE A 92 20.76 1.14 -12.90
C PHE A 92 21.29 -0.28 -13.04
N THR A 93 21.79 -0.65 -14.22
CA THR A 93 22.84 -1.66 -14.36
C THR A 93 24.15 -0.92 -14.54
N SER A 94 24.67 -0.39 -13.44
CA SER A 94 26.06 0.01 -13.30
C SER A 94 26.45 -0.23 -11.86
N THR A 95 27.13 -1.35 -11.66
CA THR A 95 27.84 -1.73 -10.44
C THR A 95 28.98 -0.74 -10.19
N ALA A 96 28.66 0.51 -9.90
CA ALA A 96 29.62 1.46 -9.35
C ALA A 96 29.65 1.21 -7.85
N ARG A 97 30.82 0.81 -7.33
CA ARG A 97 31.10 0.79 -5.89
C ARG A 97 30.67 2.13 -5.31
N ILE A 98 29.56 2.13 -4.56
CA ILE A 98 29.03 3.32 -3.91
C ILE A 98 30.07 3.72 -2.87
N SER A 99 30.80 4.78 -3.17
CA SER A 99 31.65 5.46 -2.19
C SER A 99 30.76 5.91 -1.03
N ASN A 100 30.95 5.32 0.15
CA ASN A 100 30.20 5.64 1.36
C ASN A 100 30.20 7.13 1.73
N SER A 101 31.12 7.95 1.18
CA SER A 101 31.18 9.40 1.46
C SER A 101 30.19 10.25 0.65
N LEU A 102 29.67 9.74 -0.47
CA LEU A 102 28.59 10.41 -1.22
C LEU A 102 27.24 10.22 -0.51
N TYR A 103 27.04 9.07 0.14
CA TYR A 103 25.80 8.75 0.84
C TYR A 103 25.59 9.60 2.10
N THR A 104 26.65 9.93 2.84
CA THR A 104 26.52 10.76 4.05
C THR A 104 26.10 12.19 3.75
N LYS A 105 26.65 12.81 2.70
CA LYS A 105 26.25 14.16 2.27
C LYS A 105 24.81 14.20 1.77
N GLU A 106 24.37 13.14 1.09
CA GLU A 106 23.00 13.03 0.61
C GLU A 106 22.01 12.83 1.77
N ILE A 107 22.35 11.99 2.75
CA ILE A 107 21.59 11.87 4.00
C ILE A 107 21.51 13.21 4.72
N GLU A 108 22.63 13.91 4.88
CA GLU A 108 22.66 15.22 5.57
C GLU A 108 21.75 16.23 4.86
N ARG A 109 21.80 16.29 3.53
CA ARG A 109 20.91 17.14 2.72
C ARG A 109 19.44 16.78 2.92
N ILE A 110 19.10 15.49 2.94
CA ILE A 110 17.73 15.01 3.16
C ILE A 110 17.24 15.40 4.57
N VAL A 111 18.09 15.24 5.58
CA VAL A 111 17.77 15.60 6.98
C VAL A 111 17.57 17.11 7.11
N GLN A 112 18.44 17.92 6.50
CA GLN A 112 18.30 19.39 6.50
C GLN A 112 17.01 19.84 5.81
N HIS A 113 16.66 19.22 4.67
CA HIS A 113 15.42 19.53 3.97
C HIS A 113 14.19 19.17 4.80
N ALA A 114 14.16 17.96 5.37
CA ALA A 114 13.06 17.52 6.22
C ALA A 114 12.89 18.41 7.47
N PHE A 115 13.99 18.93 8.02
CA PHE A 115 13.96 19.89 9.13
C PHE A 115 13.40 21.25 8.69
N ALA A 116 13.83 21.77 7.55
CA ALA A 116 13.31 23.01 7.00
C ALA A 116 11.80 22.92 6.73
N ASP A 117 11.35 21.81 6.13
CA ASP A 117 9.94 21.53 5.88
C ASP A 117 9.14 21.49 7.19
N ALA A 118 9.69 20.85 8.24
CA ALA A 118 9.05 20.82 9.55
C ALA A 118 8.96 22.21 10.19
N CYS A 119 9.99 23.05 10.07
CA CYS A 119 9.98 24.43 10.53
C CYS A 119 8.94 25.28 9.79
N GLU A 120 8.85 25.16 8.47
CA GLU A 120 7.85 25.84 7.66
C GLU A 120 6.43 25.37 8.02
N LEU A 121 6.25 24.07 8.27
CA LEU A 121 4.98 23.50 8.68
C LEU A 121 4.58 23.97 10.08
N VAL A 122 5.52 24.11 11.02
CA VAL A 122 5.28 24.69 12.35
C VAL A 122 4.94 26.18 12.27
N ALA A 123 5.63 26.92 11.40
CA ALA A 123 5.38 28.34 11.18
C ALA A 123 4.00 28.58 10.53
N SER A 124 3.67 27.82 9.49
CA SER A 124 2.39 27.91 8.78
C SER A 124 1.21 27.44 9.64
N LEU A 125 1.40 26.44 10.50
CA LEU A 125 0.40 26.03 11.49
C LEU A 125 0.16 27.08 12.59
N SER A 126 0.90 28.19 12.60
CA SER A 126 0.71 29.32 13.51
C SER A 126 0.41 28.82 14.91
N ILE A 127 1.36 28.05 15.47
CA ILE A 127 1.30 27.61 16.86
C ILE A 127 1.33 28.89 17.71
N ASN A 128 0.13 29.43 17.96
CA ASN A 128 -0.21 30.56 18.81
C ASN A 128 0.19 30.32 20.29
N ILE A 129 0.97 29.27 20.58
CA ILE A 129 1.56 29.01 21.88
C ILE A 129 2.72 29.98 22.14
N LEU A 130 3.42 30.45 21.09
CA LEU A 130 4.52 31.43 21.26
C LEU A 130 4.03 32.84 21.61
N ASN A 131 2.81 33.23 21.24
CA ASN A 131 2.25 34.53 21.64
C ASN A 131 1.81 34.61 23.11
N LYS A 132 1.87 33.50 23.88
CA LYS A 132 1.60 33.52 25.32
C LYS A 132 2.83 33.32 26.20
N VAL A 133 4.00 33.05 25.63
CA VAL A 133 5.23 32.84 26.40
C VAL A 133 6.33 33.67 25.76
N GLY A 134 6.30 34.97 26.06
CA GLY A 134 7.46 35.82 25.87
C GLY A 134 8.54 35.39 26.86
N ASN A 135 9.34 34.40 26.47
CA ASN A 135 10.74 34.22 26.83
C ASN A 135 11.28 32.93 26.21
N SER A 136 12.51 33.02 25.71
CA SER A 136 13.33 31.98 25.06
C SER A 136 13.05 30.56 25.54
N ILE A 137 12.27 29.80 24.77
CA ILE A 137 12.02 28.37 24.99
C ILE A 137 13.17 27.57 24.39
N THR A 138 13.83 26.74 25.20
CA THR A 138 14.86 25.80 24.75
C THR A 138 14.24 24.56 24.08
N ILE A 139 14.99 23.90 23.18
CA ILE A 139 14.52 22.72 22.41
C ILE A 139 13.97 21.60 23.32
N ASP A 140 14.51 21.46 24.53
CA ASP A 140 14.05 20.48 25.51
C ASP A 140 12.62 20.75 25.99
N GLU A 141 12.23 22.02 26.16
CA GLU A 141 10.89 22.40 26.58
C GLU A 141 9.86 22.14 25.47
N VAL A 142 10.22 22.38 24.21
CA VAL A 142 9.37 22.03 23.05
C VAL A 142 9.15 20.52 22.97
N SER A 143 10.21 19.73 23.19
CA SER A 143 10.13 18.26 23.19
C SER A 143 9.17 17.74 24.25
N VAL A 144 9.18 18.34 25.45
CA VAL A 144 8.27 18.00 26.54
C VAL A 144 6.82 18.37 26.21
N ILE A 145 6.57 19.55 25.63
CA ILE A 145 5.22 19.99 25.25
C ILE A 145 4.62 19.08 24.18
N VAL A 146 5.41 18.75 23.15
CA VAL A 146 4.98 17.86 22.06
C VAL A 146 4.67 16.46 22.60
N LYS A 147 5.54 15.89 23.45
CA LYS A 147 5.26 14.61 24.11
C LYS A 147 3.97 14.66 24.92
N ASN A 148 3.76 15.73 25.68
CA ASN A 148 2.56 15.86 26.53
C ASN A 148 1.27 16.11 25.74
N GLN A 149 1.33 16.64 24.51
CA GLN A 149 0.16 16.75 23.64
C GLN A 149 -0.14 15.44 22.91
N TRP A 150 0.88 14.74 22.43
CA TRP A 150 0.72 13.52 21.64
C TRP A 150 0.44 12.27 22.48
N PHE A 151 0.94 12.22 23.71
CA PHE A 151 0.76 11.05 24.61
C PHE A 151 -0.35 11.22 25.65
N LYS A 152 -1.25 12.21 25.51
CA LYS A 152 -2.47 12.22 26.34
C LYS A 152 -3.36 11.03 25.93
N PRO A 153 -3.64 10.07 26.83
CA PRO A 153 -4.59 9.01 26.53
C PRO A 153 -5.99 9.63 26.46
N ASN A 154 -6.63 9.48 25.31
CA ASN A 154 -8.06 9.71 25.05
C ASN A 154 -8.60 11.13 25.32
N ARG A 155 -8.59 11.98 24.28
CA ARG A 155 -9.80 12.76 23.99
C ARG A 155 -10.57 12.05 22.88
N VAL A 156 -11.62 11.35 23.30
CA VAL A 156 -12.67 10.83 22.43
C VAL A 156 -13.15 11.97 21.54
N PHE A 157 -12.86 11.90 20.24
CA PHE A 157 -13.46 12.76 19.23
C PHE A 157 -14.96 12.39 19.14
N ARG A 158 -15.80 13.08 19.92
CA ARG A 158 -17.24 13.11 19.66
C ARG A 158 -17.48 14.05 18.48
N PHE A 159 -17.60 13.49 17.28
CA PHE A 159 -18.26 14.17 16.17
C PHE A 159 -19.74 14.34 16.55
N ARG A 160 -20.16 15.57 16.85
CA ARG A 160 -21.58 15.94 16.80
C ARG A 160 -21.93 16.11 15.33
N LEU A 161 -22.67 15.16 14.77
CA LEU A 161 -23.46 15.39 13.57
C LEU A 161 -24.62 16.30 13.97
N GLY A 162 -24.58 17.56 13.52
CA GLY A 162 -25.73 18.44 13.52
C GLY A 162 -26.60 18.12 12.31
N ILE A 163 -27.86 17.77 12.59
CA ILE A 163 -28.99 17.87 11.66
C ILE A 163 -29.31 19.36 11.49
#